data_AF-A0A1Q7RS85-F1
#
_entry.id   AF-A0A1Q7RS85-F1
#
_cell.length_a   1.000
_cell.length_b   1.000
_cell.length_c   1.000
_cell.angle_alpha   90.00
_cell.angle_beta   90.00
_cell.angle_gamma   90.00
#
_symmetry.space_group_name_H-M   'P 1'
#
loop_
_entity.id
_entity.type
_entity.pdbx_description
1 polymer ?
#
loop_
_entity_poly.entity_id
_entity_poly.type
_entity_poly.pdbx_seq_one_letter_code
_entity_poly.pdbx_strand_id
1 'polypeptide(L)'
;MLISLKFLGSLCVFGFLALLSAGWGRAAEPAVTSPGRVEVTLADEYRRDVEAIKKEFEQAGLGNVHVQILRKGQPPPNVGMGREVSAERARTAIRLALKYNRAVKILLPAYLFPPHFITIASSNFDDTVEFPIDEEALRRLQDPSLTTEQFHELYRRLTTRPISLKGMQEHVTAMVKDAEDMVAHGGMGDATAIVHHCHEVVTHAEAILKSLPPADTHGKAATPHLQEAIRQCQRVAALGDKVDPGVTLNPATKARAAVREAAKHLSSFKD
;
A
#
# COMPACT_ATOMS: atom_id res chain seq x y z
N MET A 1 25.71 -11.25 84.97
CA MET A 1 26.22 -10.02 85.58
C MET A 1 27.57 -9.73 84.95
N LEU A 2 27.74 -8.53 84.35
CA LEU A 2 29.00 -7.86 83.96
C LEU A 2 29.78 -8.51 82.77
N ILE A 3 30.31 -7.85 81.73
CA ILE A 3 30.66 -6.46 81.32
C ILE A 3 30.91 -6.55 79.77
N SER A 4 30.38 -5.64 78.92
CA SER A 4 31.08 -4.52 78.20
C SER A 4 32.15 -4.98 77.16
N LEU A 5 32.47 -4.38 75.99
CA LEU A 5 32.22 -3.09 75.36
C LEU A 5 32.82 -3.13 73.90
N LYS A 6 32.11 -2.55 72.92
CA LYS A 6 32.52 -1.81 71.67
C LYS A 6 33.76 -2.23 70.81
N PHE A 7 33.55 -2.25 69.48
CA PHE A 7 34.33 -1.57 68.40
C PHE A 7 33.54 -1.72 67.08
N LEU A 8 32.85 -0.71 66.55
CA LEU A 8 33.30 0.32 65.59
C LEU A 8 33.97 -0.21 64.30
N GLY A 9 33.25 -0.10 63.17
CA GLY A 9 33.72 -0.31 61.79
C GLY A 9 32.50 -0.31 60.84
N SER A 10 32.01 0.84 60.39
CA SER A 10 32.50 1.64 59.27
C SER A 10 32.42 0.94 57.90
N LEU A 11 31.33 1.24 57.19
CA LEU A 11 31.24 1.62 55.77
C LEU A 11 31.82 0.69 54.68
N CYS A 12 30.91 0.09 53.89
CA CYS A 12 31.03 -0.19 52.44
C CYS A 12 29.62 -0.61 51.97
N VAL A 13 28.73 0.31 51.60
CA VAL A 13 28.52 0.80 50.22
C VAL A 13 28.69 -0.30 49.17
N PHE A 14 27.60 -0.99 48.84
CA PHE A 14 27.34 -1.43 47.47
C PHE A 14 25.86 -1.18 47.17
N GLY A 15 25.63 -0.10 46.43
CA GLY A 15 24.32 0.28 45.93
C GLY A 15 23.84 -0.75 44.92
N PHE A 16 22.67 -1.32 45.19
CA PHE A 16 21.90 -2.06 44.21
C PHE A 16 21.18 -1.04 43.31
N LEU A 17 21.86 -0.63 42.24
CA LEU A 17 21.27 0.17 41.18
C LEU A 17 20.38 -0.75 40.33
N ALA A 18 19.12 -0.92 40.74
CA ALA A 18 18.12 -1.58 39.92
C ALA A 18 17.79 -0.64 38.73
N LEU A 19 18.38 -0.95 37.58
CA LEU A 19 18.01 -0.38 36.28
C LEU A 19 16.54 -0.70 35.99
N LEU A 20 15.67 0.26 36.25
CA LEU A 20 14.35 0.35 35.65
C LEU A 20 14.55 0.68 34.17
N SER A 21 14.64 -0.35 33.33
CA SER A 21 14.39 -0.21 31.90
C SER A 21 12.90 0.13 31.73
N ALA A 22 12.61 1.43 31.74
CA ALA A 22 11.36 1.96 31.24
C ALA A 22 11.25 1.54 29.78
N GLY A 23 10.52 0.46 29.53
CA GLY A 23 10.08 0.12 28.19
C GLY A 23 9.34 1.31 27.64
N TRP A 24 9.83 1.88 26.54
CA TRP A 24 9.06 2.79 25.72
C TRP A 24 7.77 2.05 25.34
N GLY A 25 6.69 2.37 26.05
CA GLY A 25 5.36 1.95 25.70
C GLY A 25 5.12 2.40 24.26
N ARG A 26 4.82 1.42 23.40
CA ARG A 26 4.29 1.65 22.06
C ARG A 26 3.13 2.63 22.24
N ALA A 27 3.28 3.85 21.69
CA ALA A 27 2.19 4.83 21.71
C ALA A 27 0.96 4.14 21.14
N ALA A 28 -0.09 4.01 21.96
CA ALA A 28 -1.33 3.39 21.53
C ALA A 28 -1.86 4.20 20.34
N GLU A 29 -2.10 3.52 19.22
CA GLU A 29 -2.84 4.12 18.10
C GLU A 29 -4.17 4.67 18.64
N PRO A 30 -4.59 5.87 18.20
CA PRO A 30 -5.85 6.45 18.65
C PRO A 30 -7.00 5.48 18.38
N ALA A 31 -7.84 5.26 19.39
CA ALA A 31 -8.96 4.33 19.33
C ALA A 31 -9.87 4.69 18.13
N VAL A 32 -9.99 3.76 17.18
CA VAL A 32 -10.87 3.85 16.02
C VAL A 32 -12.29 4.13 16.53
N THR A 33 -12.85 5.28 16.18
CA THR A 33 -14.12 5.79 16.75
C THR A 33 -15.36 5.02 16.28
N SER A 34 -15.23 4.05 15.36
CA SER A 34 -16.26 3.07 15.05
C SER A 34 -15.62 1.76 14.59
N PRO A 35 -16.05 0.59 15.09
CA PRO A 35 -15.59 -0.71 14.59
C PRO A 35 -16.02 -0.94 13.13
N GLY A 36 -16.71 -0.02 12.46
CA GLY A 36 -17.17 -0.19 11.08
C GLY A 36 -18.24 -1.28 10.96
N ARG A 37 -18.60 -1.67 9.74
CA ARG A 37 -19.56 -2.75 9.47
C ARG A 37 -18.86 -3.90 8.78
N VAL A 38 -19.20 -5.13 9.15
CA VAL A 38 -18.72 -6.34 8.51
C VAL A 38 -19.90 -7.07 7.90
N GLU A 39 -19.87 -7.26 6.58
CA GLU A 39 -20.85 -8.10 5.88
C GLU A 39 -20.19 -9.41 5.46
N VAL A 40 -20.88 -10.51 5.72
CA VAL A 40 -20.40 -11.84 5.31
C VAL A 40 -21.55 -12.65 4.74
N THR A 41 -21.35 -13.19 3.55
CA THR A 41 -22.25 -14.21 2.98
C THR A 41 -21.67 -15.59 3.24
N LEU A 42 -22.43 -16.45 3.90
CA LEU A 42 -22.06 -17.83 4.19
C LEU A 42 -22.85 -18.81 3.33
N ALA A 43 -22.28 -20.00 3.11
CA ALA A 43 -22.99 -21.11 2.49
C ALA A 43 -24.11 -21.62 3.39
N ASP A 44 -25.15 -22.23 2.80
CA ASP A 44 -26.32 -22.75 3.52
C ASP A 44 -25.98 -23.76 4.63
N GLU A 45 -24.85 -24.46 4.52
CA GLU A 45 -24.34 -25.40 5.53
C GLU A 45 -24.13 -24.73 6.90
N TYR A 46 -23.83 -23.43 6.94
CA TYR A 46 -23.63 -22.68 8.19
C TYR A 46 -24.91 -22.05 8.76
N ARG A 47 -26.07 -22.27 8.15
CA ARG A 47 -27.35 -21.66 8.58
C ARG A 47 -27.66 -21.87 10.06
N ARG A 48 -27.30 -23.03 10.61
CA ARG A 48 -27.55 -23.38 12.02
C ARG A 48 -26.52 -22.79 12.98
N ASP A 49 -25.36 -22.39 12.47
CA ASP A 49 -24.22 -21.94 13.27
C ASP A 49 -24.03 -20.41 13.21
N VAL A 50 -24.92 -19.66 12.55
CA VAL A 50 -24.80 -18.22 12.32
C VAL A 50 -24.48 -17.44 13.60
N GLU A 51 -25.19 -17.70 14.70
CA GLU A 51 -24.96 -16.99 15.97
C GLU A 51 -23.61 -17.33 16.59
N ALA A 52 -23.15 -18.58 16.45
CA ALA A 52 -21.83 -18.99 16.93
C ALA A 52 -20.72 -18.35 16.10
N ILE A 53 -20.88 -18.33 14.77
CA ILE A 53 -19.93 -17.71 13.84
C ILE A 53 -19.88 -16.20 14.07
N LYS A 54 -21.02 -15.54 14.24
CA LYS A 54 -21.09 -14.10 14.56
C LYS A 54 -20.31 -13.77 15.84
N LYS A 55 -20.48 -14.56 16.90
CA LYS A 55 -19.72 -14.41 18.15
C LYS A 55 -18.22 -14.59 17.93
N GLU A 56 -17.80 -15.53 17.08
CA GLU A 56 -16.38 -15.72 16.78
C GLU A 56 -15.79 -14.50 16.05
N PHE A 57 -16.52 -13.90 15.11
CA PHE A 57 -16.10 -12.64 14.48
C PHE A 57 -15.92 -11.53 15.52
N GLU A 58 -16.91 -11.34 16.40
CA GLU A 58 -16.88 -10.33 17.45
C GLU A 58 -15.69 -10.55 18.42
N GLN A 59 -15.46 -11.79 18.86
CA GLN A 59 -14.33 -12.18 19.71
C GLN A 59 -12.97 -11.98 19.02
N ALA A 60 -12.93 -12.05 17.69
CA ALA A 60 -11.73 -11.79 16.90
C ALA A 60 -11.50 -10.29 16.63
N GLY A 61 -12.31 -9.39 17.19
CA GLY A 61 -12.17 -7.94 16.99
C GLY A 61 -12.92 -7.39 15.78
N LEU A 62 -13.83 -8.18 15.18
CA LEU A 62 -14.72 -7.75 14.11
C LEU A 62 -16.15 -7.57 14.65
N GLY A 63 -16.48 -6.35 15.09
CA GLY A 63 -17.84 -6.00 15.54
C GLY A 63 -18.80 -5.68 14.40
N ASN A 64 -20.08 -5.47 14.73
CA ASN A 64 -21.14 -5.05 13.79
C ASN A 64 -21.24 -5.97 12.55
N VAL A 65 -21.35 -7.28 12.82
CA VAL A 65 -21.35 -8.33 11.81
C VAL A 65 -22.77 -8.61 11.34
N HIS A 66 -22.97 -8.53 10.03
CA HIS A 66 -24.20 -8.91 9.35
C HIS A 66 -23.94 -10.14 8.47
N VAL A 67 -24.59 -11.24 8.83
CA VAL A 67 -24.47 -12.52 8.14
C VAL A 67 -25.64 -12.72 7.20
N GLN A 68 -25.37 -13.02 5.94
CA GLN A 68 -26.34 -13.47 4.96
C GLN A 68 -26.08 -14.93 4.60
N ILE A 69 -27.15 -15.70 4.34
CA ILE A 69 -27.04 -17.10 3.90
C ILE A 69 -27.35 -17.20 2.41
N LEU A 70 -26.36 -17.66 1.63
CA LEU A 70 -26.56 -18.02 0.24
C LEU A 70 -27.32 -19.34 0.16
N ARG A 71 -28.54 -19.30 -0.39
CA ARG A 71 -29.44 -20.46 -0.44
C ARG A 71 -28.96 -21.59 -1.36
N LYS A 72 -28.15 -21.29 -2.38
CA LYS A 72 -27.69 -22.28 -3.36
C LYS A 72 -26.32 -21.88 -3.91
N GLY A 73 -25.46 -22.87 -4.09
CA GLY A 73 -24.10 -22.66 -4.60
C GLY A 73 -23.12 -22.33 -3.49
N GLN A 74 -21.95 -21.85 -3.89
CA GLN A 74 -20.91 -21.41 -2.97
C GLN A 74 -20.80 -19.88 -3.04
N PRO A 75 -20.65 -19.19 -1.89
CA PRO A 75 -20.35 -17.77 -1.90
C PRO A 75 -19.07 -17.49 -2.70
N PRO A 76 -18.98 -16.33 -3.39
CA PRO A 76 -17.79 -15.98 -4.16
C PRO A 76 -16.56 -15.85 -3.26
N PRO A 77 -15.36 -16.18 -3.73
CA PRO A 77 -14.13 -16.14 -2.93
C PRO A 77 -13.52 -14.73 -2.87
N ASN A 78 -14.36 -13.70 -2.71
CA ASN A 78 -13.95 -12.30 -2.74
C ASN A 78 -13.95 -11.64 -1.35
N VAL A 79 -13.05 -10.68 -1.15
CA VAL A 79 -12.97 -9.84 0.06
C VAL A 79 -12.75 -8.38 -0.33
N GLY A 80 -13.51 -7.49 0.29
CA GLY A 80 -13.45 -6.04 0.09
C GLY A 80 -13.29 -5.29 1.40
N MET A 81 -12.50 -4.21 1.40
CA MET A 81 -12.17 -3.46 2.62
C MET A 81 -12.06 -1.96 2.35
N GLY A 82 -12.59 -1.16 3.26
CA GLY A 82 -12.45 0.29 3.24
C GLY A 82 -11.04 0.77 3.61
N ARG A 83 -10.73 2.00 3.19
CA ARG A 83 -9.41 2.65 3.31
C ARG A 83 -8.90 2.89 4.74
N GLU A 84 -9.74 2.73 5.76
CA GLU A 84 -9.41 2.97 7.17
C GLU A 84 -9.66 1.72 8.05
N VAL A 85 -9.68 0.53 7.42
CA VAL A 85 -9.62 -0.75 8.16
C VAL A 85 -8.17 -1.01 8.59
N SER A 86 -7.89 -1.26 9.86
CA SER A 86 -6.52 -1.56 10.31
C SER A 86 -6.00 -2.86 9.69
N ALA A 87 -4.68 -2.99 9.51
CA ALA A 87 -4.09 -4.21 8.96
C ALA A 87 -4.41 -5.47 9.80
N GLU A 88 -4.50 -5.32 11.13
CA GLU A 88 -4.90 -6.41 12.02
C GLU A 88 -6.32 -6.89 11.73
N ARG A 89 -7.28 -5.96 11.65
CA ARG A 89 -8.67 -6.29 11.33
C ARG A 89 -8.80 -6.89 9.94
N ALA A 90 -8.04 -6.38 8.98
CA ALA A 90 -7.99 -6.91 7.63
C ALA A 90 -7.51 -8.37 7.60
N ARG A 91 -6.38 -8.66 8.26
CA ARG A 91 -5.86 -10.03 8.38
C ARG A 91 -6.83 -10.96 9.09
N THR A 92 -7.50 -10.49 10.14
CA THR A 92 -8.56 -11.26 10.81
C THR A 92 -9.71 -11.60 9.88
N ALA A 93 -10.18 -10.64 9.08
CA ALA A 93 -11.25 -10.88 8.10
C ALA A 93 -10.81 -11.89 7.02
N ILE A 94 -9.59 -11.79 6.50
CA ILE A 94 -9.02 -12.77 5.56
C ILE A 94 -8.98 -14.17 6.19
N ARG A 95 -8.51 -14.30 7.43
CA ARG A 95 -8.47 -15.57 8.15
C ARG A 95 -9.87 -16.19 8.30
N LEU A 96 -10.86 -15.39 8.66
CA LEU A 96 -12.24 -15.85 8.83
C LEU A 96 -12.89 -16.19 7.49
N ALA A 97 -12.59 -15.45 6.42
CA ALA A 97 -13.01 -15.78 5.07
C ALA A 97 -12.42 -17.13 4.62
N LEU A 98 -11.14 -17.40 4.89
CA LEU A 98 -10.55 -18.72 4.62
C LEU A 98 -11.23 -19.84 5.40
N LYS A 99 -11.60 -19.59 6.66
CA LYS A 99 -12.28 -20.56 7.53
C LYS A 99 -13.69 -20.91 7.05
N TYR A 100 -14.50 -19.91 6.68
CA TYR A 100 -15.93 -20.09 6.41
C TYR A 100 -16.33 -20.00 4.94
N ASN A 101 -15.48 -19.45 4.08
CA ASN A 101 -15.71 -19.29 2.64
C ASN A 101 -14.68 -20.05 1.79
N ARG A 102 -13.81 -20.84 2.44
CA ARG A 102 -12.83 -21.79 1.87
C ARG A 102 -11.68 -21.19 1.07
N ALA A 103 -11.87 -20.05 0.42
CA ALA A 103 -10.85 -19.41 -0.39
C ALA A 103 -11.02 -17.88 -0.43
N VAL A 104 -9.88 -17.19 -0.58
CA VAL A 104 -9.82 -15.77 -0.95
C VAL A 104 -8.98 -15.70 -2.22
N LYS A 105 -9.65 -15.47 -3.35
CA LYS A 105 -9.02 -15.41 -4.69
C LYS A 105 -9.23 -14.09 -5.39
N ILE A 106 -10.10 -13.24 -4.85
CA ILE A 106 -10.51 -11.99 -5.48
C ILE A 106 -10.47 -10.90 -4.41
N LEU A 107 -9.89 -9.75 -4.74
CA LEU A 107 -9.97 -8.54 -3.95
C LEU A 107 -10.90 -7.53 -4.63
N LEU A 108 -11.63 -6.77 -3.82
CA LEU A 108 -12.47 -5.67 -4.26
C LEU A 108 -11.82 -4.33 -3.87
N PRO A 109 -11.67 -3.35 -4.76
CA PRO A 109 -10.97 -2.10 -4.46
C PRO A 109 -11.55 -1.31 -3.30
N ALA A 110 -10.68 -0.68 -2.51
CA ALA A 110 -11.10 0.06 -1.31
C ALA A 110 -12.03 1.26 -1.59
N TYR A 111 -12.01 1.83 -2.79
CA TYR A 111 -12.88 2.96 -3.16
C TYR A 111 -14.36 2.58 -3.26
N LEU A 112 -14.69 1.29 -3.31
CA LEU A 112 -16.07 0.81 -3.33
C LEU A 112 -16.75 0.83 -1.96
N PHE A 113 -15.98 1.06 -0.89
CA PHE A 113 -16.43 0.83 0.48
C PHE A 113 -16.30 2.05 1.38
N PRO A 114 -17.22 2.24 2.35
CA PRO A 114 -17.02 3.18 3.44
C PRO A 114 -15.72 2.89 4.21
N PRO A 115 -15.11 3.88 4.88
CA PRO A 115 -13.73 3.75 5.37
C PRO A 115 -13.43 2.56 6.28
N HIS A 116 -14.35 2.19 7.19
CA HIS A 116 -14.15 1.06 8.14
C HIS A 116 -14.94 -0.21 7.75
N PHE A 117 -15.44 -0.28 6.52
CA PHE A 117 -16.30 -1.38 6.08
C PHE A 117 -15.48 -2.58 5.60
N ILE A 118 -15.97 -3.79 5.88
CA ILE A 118 -15.41 -5.05 5.37
C ILE A 118 -16.56 -5.86 4.77
N THR A 119 -16.32 -6.44 3.59
CA THR A 119 -17.21 -7.44 3.00
C THR A 119 -16.47 -8.73 2.69
N ILE A 120 -17.13 -9.86 2.95
CA ILE A 120 -16.66 -11.21 2.68
C ILE A 120 -17.72 -11.91 1.82
N ALA A 121 -17.30 -12.40 0.66
CA ALA A 121 -18.13 -13.15 -0.27
C ALA A 121 -19.39 -12.40 -0.74
N SER A 122 -19.22 -11.15 -1.17
CA SER A 122 -20.30 -10.35 -1.76
C SER A 122 -20.57 -10.79 -3.21
N SER A 123 -21.84 -10.95 -3.56
CA SER A 123 -22.28 -11.19 -4.95
C SER A 123 -22.79 -9.93 -5.65
N ASN A 124 -22.61 -8.76 -5.04
CA ASN A 124 -23.13 -7.48 -5.54
C ASN A 124 -22.23 -6.81 -6.58
N PHE A 125 -21.11 -7.44 -6.95
CA PHE A 125 -20.09 -6.85 -7.81
C PHE A 125 -19.92 -7.68 -9.09
N ASP A 126 -19.65 -6.99 -10.19
CA ASP A 126 -19.32 -7.61 -11.47
C ASP A 126 -17.80 -7.72 -11.66
N ASP A 127 -17.40 -8.39 -12.74
CA ASP A 127 -16.00 -8.66 -13.08
C ASP A 127 -15.17 -7.38 -13.36
N THR A 128 -15.81 -6.22 -13.50
CA THR A 128 -15.08 -4.96 -13.78
C THR A 128 -14.29 -4.49 -12.56
N VAL A 129 -14.70 -4.89 -11.36
CA VAL A 129 -14.08 -4.50 -10.09
C VAL A 129 -13.55 -5.68 -9.28
N GLU A 130 -13.51 -6.88 -9.87
CA GLU A 130 -12.90 -8.06 -9.27
C GLU A 130 -11.43 -8.18 -9.68
N PHE A 131 -10.54 -8.23 -8.68
CA PHE A 131 -9.10 -8.33 -8.89
C PHE A 131 -8.59 -9.68 -8.41
N PRO A 132 -8.31 -10.63 -9.33
CA PRO A 132 -7.78 -11.92 -8.97
C PRO A 132 -6.43 -11.79 -8.28
N ILE A 133 -6.21 -12.60 -7.24
CA ILE A 133 -4.93 -12.74 -6.55
C ILE A 133 -4.52 -14.21 -6.49
N ASP A 134 -3.21 -14.44 -6.50
CA ASP A 134 -2.64 -15.75 -6.24
C ASP A 134 -2.33 -15.95 -4.74
N GLU A 135 -1.82 -17.13 -4.40
CA GLU A 135 -1.45 -17.47 -3.03
C GLU A 135 -0.30 -16.61 -2.49
N GLU A 136 0.61 -16.14 -3.34
CA GLU A 136 1.73 -15.31 -2.89
C GLU A 136 1.25 -13.93 -2.48
N ALA A 137 0.40 -13.29 -3.30
CA ALA A 137 -0.27 -12.04 -2.96
C ALA A 137 -1.09 -12.18 -1.67
N LEU A 138 -1.83 -13.28 -1.51
CA LEU A 138 -2.57 -13.55 -0.28
C LEU A 138 -1.65 -13.74 0.94
N ARG A 139 -0.51 -14.43 0.80
CA ARG A 139 0.51 -14.57 1.86
C ARG A 139 1.09 -13.22 2.26
N ARG A 140 1.40 -12.35 1.28
CA ARG A 140 1.91 -10.99 1.54
C ARG A 140 0.90 -10.13 2.30
N LEU A 141 -0.40 -10.21 1.98
CA LEU A 141 -1.44 -9.51 2.74
C LEU A 141 -1.59 -10.02 4.19
N GLN A 142 -1.26 -11.28 4.44
CA GLN A 142 -1.31 -11.89 5.77
C GLN A 142 -0.04 -11.65 6.61
N ASP A 143 1.00 -11.02 6.05
CA ASP A 143 2.24 -10.77 6.76
C ASP A 143 1.99 -9.86 7.99
N PRO A 144 2.28 -10.35 9.22
CA PRO A 144 2.06 -9.58 10.43
C PRO A 144 3.03 -8.40 10.60
N SER A 145 4.11 -8.35 9.82
CA SER A 145 5.10 -7.25 9.86
C SER A 145 4.61 -5.97 9.18
N LEU A 146 3.60 -6.05 8.31
CA LEU A 146 3.03 -4.88 7.63
C LEU A 146 2.29 -3.97 8.60
N THR A 147 2.66 -2.69 8.60
CA THR A 147 1.85 -1.61 9.20
C THR A 147 0.53 -1.43 8.46
N THR A 148 -0.41 -0.68 9.04
CA THR A 148 -1.70 -0.36 8.38
C THR A 148 -1.49 0.35 7.04
N GLU A 149 -0.55 1.28 6.96
CA GLU A 149 -0.22 2.02 5.74
C GLU A 149 0.37 1.08 4.68
N GLN A 150 1.33 0.24 5.07
CA GLN A 150 1.97 -0.71 4.15
C GLN A 150 0.98 -1.76 3.63
N PHE A 151 0.05 -2.21 4.49
CA PHE A 151 -1.04 -3.09 4.09
C PHE A 151 -1.92 -2.44 3.03
N HIS A 152 -2.39 -1.21 3.26
CA HIS A 152 -3.25 -0.50 2.31
C HIS A 152 -2.52 -0.15 1.00
N GLU A 153 -1.23 0.12 1.08
CA GLU A 153 -0.42 0.31 -0.12
C GLU A 153 -0.35 -0.97 -0.96
N LEU A 154 -0.10 -2.12 -0.31
CA LEU A 154 -0.13 -3.43 -0.97
C LEU A 154 -1.52 -3.75 -1.53
N TYR A 155 -2.57 -3.56 -0.73
CA TYR A 155 -3.95 -3.80 -1.13
C TYR A 155 -4.33 -2.99 -2.37
N ARG A 156 -4.00 -1.69 -2.37
CA ARG A 156 -4.22 -0.80 -3.52
C ARG A 156 -3.44 -1.27 -4.75
N ARG A 157 -2.18 -1.69 -4.61
CA ARG A 157 -1.42 -2.25 -5.73
C ARG A 157 -2.08 -3.50 -6.32
N LEU A 158 -2.59 -4.39 -5.46
CA LEU A 158 -3.29 -5.61 -5.88
C LEU A 158 -4.69 -5.36 -6.46
N THR A 159 -5.29 -4.19 -6.19
CA THR A 159 -6.64 -3.79 -6.64
C THR A 159 -6.62 -2.63 -7.65
N THR A 160 -5.47 -2.36 -8.26
CA THR A 160 -5.38 -1.43 -9.40
C THR A 160 -5.10 -2.25 -10.65
N ARG A 161 -5.83 -1.99 -11.74
CA ARG A 161 -5.49 -2.58 -13.03
C ARG A 161 -4.12 -2.03 -13.44
N PRO A 162 -3.16 -2.87 -13.86
CA PRO A 162 -2.06 -2.38 -14.69
C PRO A 162 -2.68 -1.59 -15.85
N ILE A 163 -2.09 -0.45 -16.21
CA ILE A 163 -2.52 0.21 -17.45
C ILE A 163 -2.36 -0.79 -18.60
N SER A 164 -3.33 -0.83 -19.52
CA SER A 164 -3.25 -1.71 -20.70
C SER A 164 -1.98 -1.39 -21.51
N LEU A 165 -1.54 -2.27 -22.42
CA LEU A 165 -0.41 -1.95 -23.32
C LEU A 165 -0.64 -0.63 -24.07
N LYS A 166 -1.87 -0.43 -24.57
CA LYS A 166 -2.29 0.84 -25.16
C LYS A 166 -2.14 2.02 -24.18
N GLY A 167 -2.61 1.86 -22.94
CA GLY A 167 -2.45 2.89 -21.90
C GLY A 167 -0.98 3.14 -21.57
N MET A 168 -0.14 2.11 -21.52
CA MET A 168 1.30 2.24 -21.31
C MET A 168 1.93 3.06 -22.44
N GLN A 169 1.55 2.79 -23.68
CA GLN A 169 2.03 3.53 -24.84
C GLN A 169 1.57 4.99 -24.85
N GLU A 170 0.34 5.27 -24.41
CA GLU A 170 -0.17 6.64 -24.20
C GLU A 170 0.64 7.38 -23.13
N HIS A 171 0.91 6.73 -21.98
CA HIS A 171 1.76 7.29 -20.93
C HIS A 171 3.20 7.51 -21.42
N VAL A 172 3.79 6.60 -22.20
CA VAL A 172 5.13 6.77 -22.78
C VAL A 172 5.16 7.98 -23.72
N THR A 173 4.15 8.11 -24.58
CA THR A 173 4.07 9.20 -25.56
C THR A 173 3.92 10.56 -24.87
N ALA A 174 3.01 10.65 -23.89
CA ALA A 174 2.82 11.86 -23.09
C ALA A 174 4.08 12.21 -22.28
N MET A 175 4.68 11.24 -21.59
CA MET A 175 5.92 11.42 -20.83
C MET A 175 7.07 11.96 -21.70
N VAL A 176 7.24 11.41 -22.91
CA VAL A 176 8.25 11.91 -23.86
C VAL A 176 7.95 13.35 -24.23
N LYS A 177 6.69 13.69 -24.54
CA LYS A 177 6.28 15.05 -24.87
C LYS A 177 6.58 16.03 -23.73
N ASP A 178 6.15 15.72 -22.50
CA ASP A 178 6.43 16.58 -21.34
C ASP A 178 7.92 16.75 -21.09
N ALA A 179 8.71 15.69 -21.29
CA ALA A 179 10.16 15.77 -21.14
C ALA A 179 10.84 16.66 -22.20
N GLU A 180 10.30 16.73 -23.42
CA GLU A 180 10.76 17.67 -24.44
C GLU A 180 10.33 19.11 -24.13
N ASP A 181 9.06 19.32 -23.80
CA ASP A 181 8.48 20.63 -23.49
C ASP A 181 9.20 21.27 -22.30
N MET A 182 9.47 20.49 -21.25
CA MET A 182 10.28 20.90 -20.10
C MET A 182 11.63 21.53 -20.51
N VAL A 183 12.37 20.92 -21.43
CA VAL A 183 13.68 21.45 -21.84
C VAL A 183 13.52 22.66 -22.76
N ALA A 184 12.48 22.70 -23.60
CA ALA A 184 12.14 23.87 -24.41
C ALA A 184 11.84 25.10 -23.54
N HIS A 185 11.06 24.93 -22.46
CA HIS A 185 10.78 25.99 -21.48
C HIS A 185 12.04 26.48 -20.75
N GLY A 186 12.99 25.58 -20.47
CA GLY A 186 14.29 25.96 -19.94
C GLY A 186 15.12 26.87 -20.87
N GLY A 187 15.00 26.69 -22.18
CA GLY A 187 15.60 27.61 -23.16
C GLY A 187 14.96 29.00 -23.17
N MET A 188 13.71 29.11 -22.70
CA MET A 188 12.94 30.37 -22.62
C MET A 188 13.00 31.03 -21.24
N GLY A 189 13.59 30.37 -20.24
CA GLY A 189 13.66 30.88 -18.88
C GLY A 189 12.37 30.71 -18.05
N ASP A 190 11.50 29.77 -18.41
CA ASP A 190 10.22 29.54 -17.72
C ASP A 190 10.33 28.42 -16.68
N ALA A 191 10.86 28.75 -15.50
CA ALA A 191 11.05 27.78 -14.42
C ALA A 191 9.73 27.16 -13.91
N THR A 192 8.62 27.90 -13.95
CA THR A 192 7.30 27.39 -13.55
C THR A 192 6.84 26.27 -14.48
N ALA A 193 6.96 26.45 -15.80
CA ALA A 193 6.63 25.41 -16.76
C ALA A 193 7.54 24.18 -16.65
N ILE A 194 8.84 24.37 -16.38
CA ILE A 194 9.77 23.25 -16.16
C ILE A 194 9.31 22.40 -14.96
N VAL A 195 8.93 23.02 -13.84
CA VAL A 195 8.44 22.32 -12.65
C VAL A 195 7.13 21.59 -12.94
N HIS A 196 6.22 22.22 -13.69
CA HIS A 196 4.97 21.59 -14.11
C HIS A 196 5.20 20.32 -14.94
N HIS A 197 5.98 20.40 -16.03
CA HIS A 197 6.27 19.23 -16.86
C HIS A 197 7.08 18.16 -16.11
N CYS A 198 7.92 18.54 -15.14
CA CYS A 198 8.56 17.57 -14.25
C CYS A 198 7.55 16.77 -13.43
N HIS A 199 6.47 17.41 -12.97
CA HIS A 199 5.42 16.72 -12.23
C HIS A 199 4.72 15.68 -13.13
N GLU A 200 4.33 16.07 -14.34
CA GLU A 200 3.68 15.18 -15.30
C GLU A 200 4.60 13.99 -15.67
N VAL A 201 5.90 14.23 -15.90
CA VAL A 201 6.88 13.15 -16.16
C VAL A 201 6.92 12.15 -15.01
N VAL A 202 6.90 12.59 -13.75
CA VAL A 202 6.87 11.70 -12.57
C VAL A 202 5.58 10.87 -12.58
N THR A 203 4.43 11.52 -12.78
CA THR A 203 3.12 10.85 -12.82
C THR A 203 3.08 9.75 -13.90
N HIS A 204 3.56 10.04 -15.10
CA HIS A 204 3.61 9.04 -16.17
C HIS A 204 4.60 7.91 -15.86
N ALA A 205 5.81 8.23 -15.36
CA ALA A 205 6.82 7.22 -15.05
C ALA A 205 6.36 6.25 -13.96
N GLU A 206 5.69 6.74 -12.91
CA GLU A 206 5.12 5.90 -11.84
C GLU A 206 4.00 4.98 -12.35
N ALA A 207 3.12 5.50 -13.22
CA ALA A 207 2.05 4.71 -13.83
C ALA A 207 2.61 3.56 -14.70
N ILE A 208 3.66 3.83 -15.47
CA ILE A 208 4.37 2.82 -16.26
C ILE A 208 5.02 1.79 -15.34
N LEU A 209 5.84 2.22 -14.37
CA LEU A 209 6.53 1.32 -13.44
C LEU A 209 5.58 0.35 -12.73
N LYS A 210 4.41 0.84 -12.30
CA LYS A 210 3.38 0.03 -11.64
C LYS A 210 2.79 -1.04 -12.56
N SER A 211 2.88 -0.84 -13.86
CA SER A 211 2.22 -1.67 -14.87
C SER A 211 3.18 -2.57 -15.64
N LEU A 212 4.50 -2.46 -15.40
CA LEU A 212 5.50 -3.30 -16.04
C LEU A 212 5.36 -4.76 -15.57
N PRO A 213 5.31 -5.75 -16.50
CA PRO A 213 5.33 -7.15 -16.10
C PRO A 213 6.68 -7.49 -15.42
N PRO A 214 6.67 -8.14 -14.23
CA PRO A 214 7.89 -8.35 -13.44
C PRO A 214 8.93 -9.26 -14.11
N ALA A 215 8.52 -10.10 -15.07
CA ALA A 215 9.40 -10.99 -15.81
C ALA A 215 9.88 -10.40 -17.15
N ASP A 216 9.37 -9.24 -17.58
CA ASP A 216 9.66 -8.71 -18.90
C ASP A 216 11.08 -8.10 -18.98
N THR A 217 11.83 -8.48 -20.02
CA THR A 217 13.22 -8.05 -20.20
C THR A 217 13.35 -6.58 -20.62
N HIS A 218 12.39 -6.08 -21.41
CA HIS A 218 12.33 -4.68 -21.81
C HIS A 218 11.90 -3.79 -20.64
N GLY A 219 10.95 -4.23 -19.82
CA GLY A 219 10.52 -3.58 -18.59
C GLY A 219 11.66 -3.50 -17.57
N LYS A 220 12.42 -4.58 -17.38
CA LYS A 220 13.64 -4.57 -16.54
C LYS A 220 14.67 -3.57 -17.05
N ALA A 221 14.87 -3.48 -18.37
CA ALA A 221 15.77 -2.51 -18.98
C ALA A 221 15.27 -1.05 -18.84
N ALA A 222 13.97 -0.82 -18.96
CA ALA A 222 13.35 0.52 -18.83
C ALA A 222 13.34 1.04 -17.38
N THR A 223 13.21 0.14 -16.40
CA THR A 223 13.06 0.46 -14.97
C THR A 223 14.10 1.45 -14.42
N PRO A 224 15.42 1.24 -14.56
CA PRO A 224 16.40 2.19 -14.05
C PRO A 224 16.30 3.58 -14.70
N HIS A 225 15.88 3.65 -15.96
CA HIS A 225 15.69 4.92 -16.68
C HIS A 225 14.45 5.67 -16.21
N LEU A 226 13.34 4.96 -15.93
CA LEU A 226 12.14 5.56 -15.34
C LEU A 226 12.43 6.09 -13.93
N GLN A 227 13.16 5.32 -13.11
CA GLN A 227 13.60 5.76 -11.78
C GLN A 227 14.54 6.97 -11.84
N GLU A 228 15.44 7.00 -12.82
CA GLU A 228 16.32 8.15 -13.05
C GLU A 228 15.52 9.41 -13.42
N ALA A 229 14.54 9.29 -14.32
CA ALA A 229 13.66 10.41 -14.69
C ALA A 229 12.94 10.97 -13.46
N ILE A 230 12.34 10.10 -12.64
CA ILE A 230 11.67 10.50 -11.39
C ILE A 230 12.64 11.25 -10.47
N ARG A 231 13.83 10.68 -10.23
CA ARG A 231 14.84 11.29 -9.35
C ARG A 231 15.26 12.68 -9.84
N GLN A 232 15.45 12.86 -11.14
CA GLN A 232 15.85 14.15 -11.69
C GLN A 232 14.71 15.18 -11.64
N CYS A 233 13.48 14.79 -11.94
CA CYS A 233 12.30 15.66 -11.82
C CYS A 233 12.03 16.07 -10.37
N GLN A 234 12.24 15.18 -9.40
CA GLN A 234 12.17 15.52 -7.98
C GLN A 234 13.23 16.55 -7.56
N ARG A 235 14.43 16.50 -8.15
CA ARG A 235 15.46 17.53 -7.93
C ARG A 235 15.03 18.89 -8.50
N VAL A 236 14.38 18.91 -9.66
CA VAL A 236 13.82 20.16 -10.23
C VAL A 236 12.73 20.72 -9.31
N ALA A 237 11.80 19.89 -8.86
CA ALA A 237 10.75 20.31 -7.91
C ALA A 237 11.33 20.84 -6.59
N ALA A 238 12.39 20.23 -6.07
CA ALA A 238 13.05 20.68 -4.84
C ALA A 238 13.76 22.03 -4.98
N LEU A 239 14.23 22.38 -6.18
CA LEU A 239 14.77 23.72 -6.46
C LEU A 239 13.66 24.78 -6.49
N GLY A 240 12.45 24.39 -6.87
CA GLY A 240 11.29 25.28 -6.96
C GLY A 240 11.27 26.14 -8.23
N ASP A 241 10.26 26.99 -8.34
CA ASP A 241 9.98 27.83 -9.52
C ASP A 241 10.64 29.23 -9.46
N LYS A 242 11.24 29.58 -8.32
CA LYS A 242 11.88 30.89 -8.08
C LYS A 242 13.39 30.91 -8.34
N VAL A 243 13.98 29.76 -8.66
CA VAL A 243 15.40 29.68 -8.99
C VAL A 243 15.64 30.04 -10.45
N ASP A 244 16.87 30.47 -10.75
CA ASP A 244 17.30 30.70 -12.12
C ASP A 244 17.02 29.43 -12.98
N PRO A 245 16.28 29.54 -14.10
CA PRO A 245 15.94 28.43 -14.98
C PRO A 245 17.16 27.66 -15.49
N GLY A 246 18.32 28.29 -15.63
CA GLY A 246 19.58 27.63 -15.99
C GLY A 246 20.02 26.59 -14.96
N VAL A 247 19.65 26.78 -13.68
CA VAL A 247 19.95 25.83 -12.59
C VAL A 247 19.04 24.60 -12.66
N THR A 248 17.76 24.77 -13.03
CA THR A 248 16.81 23.66 -13.21
C THR A 248 17.03 22.91 -14.52
N LEU A 249 17.65 23.54 -15.52
CA LEU A 249 17.88 22.96 -16.84
C LEU A 249 18.80 21.73 -16.83
N ASN A 250 19.80 21.68 -15.95
CA ASN A 250 20.71 20.53 -15.84
C ASN A 250 19.96 19.24 -15.41
N PRO A 251 19.25 19.20 -14.26
CA PRO A 251 18.43 18.05 -13.91
C PRO A 251 17.30 17.80 -14.92
N ALA A 252 16.65 18.83 -15.49
CA ALA A 252 15.63 18.64 -16.54
C ALA A 252 16.20 17.93 -17.79
N THR A 253 17.38 18.32 -18.26
CA THR A 253 18.02 17.69 -19.42
C THR A 253 18.37 16.22 -19.15
N LYS A 254 18.78 15.90 -17.91
CA LYS A 254 19.04 14.51 -17.47
C LYS A 254 17.75 13.69 -17.38
N ALA A 255 16.67 14.28 -16.85
CA ALA A 255 15.36 13.64 -16.84
C ALA A 255 14.90 13.29 -18.27
N ARG A 256 15.01 14.24 -19.21
CA ARG A 256 14.68 13.99 -20.62
C ARG A 256 15.53 12.89 -21.24
N ALA A 257 16.84 12.87 -21.00
CA ALA A 257 17.70 11.81 -21.51
C ALA A 257 17.27 10.43 -20.98
N ALA A 258 16.94 10.34 -19.68
CA ALA A 258 16.43 9.13 -19.07
C ALA A 258 15.07 8.69 -19.65
N VAL A 259 14.14 9.63 -19.84
CA VAL A 259 12.84 9.38 -20.49
C VAL A 259 13.02 8.82 -21.90
N ARG A 260 13.95 9.38 -22.70
CA ARG A 260 14.25 8.88 -24.05
C ARG A 260 14.79 7.45 -24.02
N GLU A 261 15.71 7.12 -23.11
CA GLU A 261 16.21 5.75 -22.99
C GLU A 261 15.12 4.77 -22.53
N ALA A 262 14.31 5.15 -21.54
CA ALA A 262 13.15 4.36 -21.12
C ALA A 262 12.20 4.09 -22.30
N ALA A 263 11.87 5.13 -23.08
CA ALA A 263 10.98 5.02 -24.22
C ALA A 263 11.51 4.07 -25.32
N LYS A 264 12.83 3.99 -25.54
CA LYS A 264 13.41 3.01 -26.49
C LYS A 264 13.10 1.58 -26.05
N HIS A 265 13.32 1.26 -24.78
CA HIS A 265 13.01 -0.05 -24.24
C HIS A 265 11.51 -0.35 -24.29
N LEU A 266 10.67 0.64 -23.96
CA LEU A 266 9.22 0.49 -23.94
C LEU A 266 8.58 0.43 -25.32
N SER A 267 9.19 1.04 -26.35
CA SER A 267 8.72 0.98 -27.74
C SER A 267 8.78 -0.42 -28.38
N SER A 268 9.44 -1.36 -27.69
CA SER A 268 9.50 -2.78 -28.07
C SER A 268 8.32 -3.59 -27.54
N PHE A 269 7.50 -3.02 -26.66
CA PHE A 269 6.17 -3.53 -26.32
C PHE A 269 5.20 -3.17 -27.45
N LYS A 270 5.34 -3.81 -28.60
CA LYS A 270 4.32 -3.78 -29.66
C LYS A 270 3.57 -5.10 -29.64
N ASP A 271 2.26 -5.00 -29.86
CA ASP A 271 1.34 -6.14 -29.98
C ASP A 271 1.83 -7.18 -31.01
#